data_AF-A0A926IRT4-F1
#
_entry.id   AF-A0A926IRT4-F1
#
_cell.length_a   1.000
_cell.length_b   1.000
_cell.length_c   1.000
_cell.angle_alpha   90.00
_cell.angle_beta   90.00
_cell.angle_gamma   90.00
#
_symmetry.space_group_name_H-M   'P 1'
#
loop_
_entity.id
_entity.type
_entity.pdbx_description
1 polymer ?
#
loop_
_entity_poly.entity_id
_entity_poly.type
_entity_poly.pdbx_seq_one_letter_code
_entity_poly.pdbx_strand_id
1 'polypeptide(L)'
;MKLSIRLLTGIALLSLTSCGNDLEEEFPACGELPVPVRLAVAEMNPKTRAIVNTISDITASSLGIYEVAEGTTSGTFPWTPSPLQTNIAPSGISGNQLTFSPKLYYPMGGKRVVFYGYYPRTTASSGANYITAPGNGIAPTYNFTLSGQEDIMYAASTPNGSYTPGGTAILTFNHKLTQIQLNTSLLGSLLTSVKILGVRNTGSMNMETGIITYGSSTIDITFTKASLTATNPLMVPADVPSYILEASILGALLPRKYLIKPTSGNFLAGTVYTISIN
;
A
#
# COMPACT_ATOMS: atom_id res chain seq x y z
N MET A 1 -51.87 -8.54 -80.00
CA MET A 1 -53.14 -8.08 -79.39
C MET A 1 -53.36 -8.85 -78.09
N LYS A 2 -53.79 -8.17 -77.01
CA LYS A 2 -53.75 -8.53 -75.57
C LYS A 2 -52.37 -8.25 -74.96
N LEU A 3 -52.05 -7.11 -74.35
CA LEU A 3 -52.71 -6.26 -73.34
C LEU A 3 -52.94 -6.98 -71.99
N SER A 4 -52.08 -6.71 -71.02
CA SER A 4 -52.49 -6.46 -69.63
C SER A 4 -51.37 -5.72 -68.89
N ILE A 5 -51.66 -4.46 -68.61
CA ILE A 5 -50.95 -3.51 -67.76
C ILE A 5 -51.20 -3.88 -66.29
N ARG A 6 -50.16 -3.86 -65.45
CA ARG A 6 -50.31 -3.42 -64.06
C ARG A 6 -49.17 -2.49 -63.67
N LEU A 7 -49.57 -1.25 -63.45
CA LEU A 7 -48.83 -0.15 -62.86
C LEU A 7 -48.79 -0.38 -61.34
N LEU A 8 -47.62 -0.32 -60.71
CA LEU A 8 -47.51 0.19 -59.34
C LEU A 8 -46.17 0.93 -59.17
N THR A 9 -46.32 2.15 -58.72
CA THR A 9 -45.35 3.23 -58.56
C THR A 9 -44.45 3.08 -57.33
N GLY A 10 -43.17 3.43 -57.51
CA GLY A 10 -42.40 4.26 -56.56
C GLY A 10 -41.65 3.55 -55.42
N ILE A 11 -40.32 3.56 -55.47
CA ILE A 11 -39.44 4.48 -54.71
C ILE A 11 -38.03 4.33 -55.30
N ALA A 12 -37.47 5.43 -55.78
CA ALA A 12 -36.04 5.56 -56.03
C ALA A 12 -35.41 6.08 -54.73
N LEU A 13 -34.35 5.43 -54.22
CA LEU A 13 -33.33 6.15 -53.48
C LEU A 13 -31.98 5.38 -53.43
N LEU A 14 -31.02 5.99 -54.13
CA LEU A 14 -29.58 6.03 -53.93
C LEU A 14 -28.79 4.77 -53.54
N SER A 15 -28.02 4.30 -54.52
CA SER A 15 -26.76 3.58 -54.35
C SER A 15 -25.71 4.44 -53.65
N LEU A 16 -25.09 3.92 -52.59
CA LEU A 16 -23.68 4.16 -52.28
C LEU A 16 -23.04 2.84 -51.88
N THR A 17 -22.26 2.29 -52.81
CA THR A 17 -21.19 1.33 -52.53
C THR A 17 -20.10 2.05 -51.72
N SER A 18 -19.79 1.55 -50.53
CA SER A 18 -18.55 1.89 -49.82
C SER A 18 -17.85 0.59 -49.44
N CYS A 19 -16.69 0.36 -50.05
CA CYS A 19 -15.71 -0.61 -49.57
C CYS A 19 -15.19 -0.12 -48.21
N GLY A 20 -15.55 -0.83 -47.15
CA GLY A 20 -14.83 -0.82 -45.88
C GLY A 20 -14.45 -2.26 -45.60
N ASN A 21 -13.15 -2.55 -45.48
CA ASN A 21 -12.71 -3.78 -44.84
C ASN A 21 -13.00 -3.61 -43.35
N ASP A 22 -14.19 -4.00 -42.93
CA ASP A 22 -14.51 -4.07 -41.51
C ASP A 22 -13.75 -5.27 -40.96
N LEU A 23 -12.71 -5.00 -40.17
CA LEU A 23 -12.23 -5.95 -39.19
C LEU A 23 -13.36 -6.11 -38.18
N GLU A 24 -14.24 -7.07 -38.43
CA GLU A 24 -15.17 -7.58 -37.43
C GLU A 24 -14.33 -8.14 -36.29
N GLU A 25 -14.22 -7.36 -35.20
CA GLU A 25 -13.80 -7.90 -33.91
C GLU A 25 -14.89 -8.91 -33.51
N GLU A 26 -14.57 -10.20 -33.64
CA GLU A 26 -15.44 -11.31 -33.30
C GLU A 26 -15.75 -11.25 -31.79
N PHE A 27 -16.81 -10.54 -31.42
CA PHE A 27 -17.33 -10.56 -30.06
C PHE A 27 -17.93 -11.95 -29.81
N PRO A 28 -17.46 -12.71 -28.80
CA PRO A 28 -18.07 -13.98 -28.48
C PRO A 28 -19.53 -13.74 -28.10
N ALA A 29 -20.44 -14.42 -28.80
CA ALA A 29 -21.85 -14.45 -28.46
C ALA A 29 -22.02 -14.95 -27.02
N CYS A 30 -22.68 -14.13 -26.19
CA CYS A 30 -22.90 -14.29 -24.74
C CYS A 30 -21.64 -14.16 -23.85
N GLY A 31 -21.08 -12.96 -23.74
CA GLY A 31 -20.09 -12.63 -22.70
C GLY A 31 -20.38 -11.26 -22.08
N GLU A 32 -20.48 -11.17 -20.75
CA GLU A 32 -20.47 -9.88 -20.05
C GLU A 32 -19.21 -9.10 -20.45
N LEU A 33 -19.37 -7.82 -20.82
CA LEU A 33 -18.23 -6.95 -21.13
C LEU A 33 -17.26 -6.92 -19.92
N PRO A 34 -15.94 -6.91 -20.15
CA PRO A 34 -14.97 -6.91 -19.06
C PRO A 34 -15.15 -5.65 -18.20
N VAL A 35 -15.37 -5.86 -16.90
CA VAL A 35 -15.65 -4.77 -15.96
C VAL A 35 -14.34 -4.24 -15.38
N PRO A 36 -13.99 -2.96 -15.59
CA PRO A 36 -12.76 -2.39 -15.07
C PRO A 36 -12.80 -2.29 -13.54
N VAL A 37 -11.67 -2.55 -12.90
CA VAL A 37 -11.54 -2.37 -11.45
C VAL A 37 -11.27 -0.90 -11.14
N ARG A 38 -12.01 -0.36 -10.18
CA ARG A 38 -11.74 0.95 -9.58
C ARG A 38 -11.17 0.72 -8.19
N LEU A 39 -9.93 1.14 -7.97
CA LEU A 39 -9.32 1.15 -6.64
C LEU A 39 -9.23 2.57 -6.12
N ALA A 40 -9.61 2.77 -4.87
CA ALA A 40 -9.34 3.98 -4.13
C ALA A 40 -8.38 3.70 -2.98
N VAL A 41 -7.64 4.73 -2.59
CA VAL A 41 -6.76 4.72 -1.43
C VAL A 41 -7.31 5.66 -0.37
N ALA A 42 -7.26 5.18 0.86
CA ALA A 42 -7.48 5.97 2.05
C ALA A 42 -6.36 5.68 3.05
N GLU A 43 -6.23 6.55 4.04
CA GLU A 43 -5.32 6.38 5.16
C GLU A 43 -6.14 6.33 6.45
N MET A 44 -5.80 5.41 7.35
CA MET A 44 -6.37 5.43 8.70
C MET A 44 -5.61 6.45 9.55
N ASN A 45 -6.33 7.43 10.12
CA ASN A 45 -5.83 8.47 11.03
C ASN A 45 -4.89 9.52 10.39
N PRO A 46 -5.35 10.34 9.42
CA PRO A 46 -4.55 11.38 8.73
C PRO A 46 -4.11 12.57 9.62
N LYS A 47 -4.06 12.40 10.94
CA LYS A 47 -3.56 13.38 11.93
C LYS A 47 -2.30 12.91 12.66
N THR A 48 -1.72 11.79 12.26
CA THR A 48 -0.46 11.28 12.82
C THR A 48 0.68 11.79 11.96
N ARG A 49 1.57 12.60 12.53
CA ARG A 49 2.65 13.35 11.86
C ARG A 49 3.78 12.44 11.31
N ALA A 50 3.46 11.35 10.60
CA ALA A 50 4.38 10.35 10.06
C ALA A 50 5.05 10.82 8.76
N ILE A 51 5.87 9.98 8.12
CA ILE A 51 6.56 10.35 6.86
C ILE A 51 5.54 10.49 5.75
N VAL A 52 4.58 9.57 5.71
CA VAL A 52 3.34 9.74 4.97
C VAL A 52 2.28 10.23 5.95
N ASN A 53 1.70 11.41 5.69
CA ASN A 53 0.64 12.00 6.51
C ASN A 53 -0.72 12.02 5.81
N THR A 54 -0.67 12.02 4.47
CA THR A 54 -1.83 11.89 3.60
C THR A 54 -1.46 11.06 2.38
N ILE A 55 -2.47 10.53 1.69
CA ILE A 55 -2.29 9.86 0.38
C ILE A 55 -1.59 10.75 -0.66
N SER A 56 -1.64 12.08 -0.51
CA SER A 56 -0.93 13.02 -1.39
C SER A 56 0.59 12.96 -1.24
N ASP A 57 1.09 12.44 -0.11
CA ASP A 57 2.54 12.29 0.14
C ASP A 57 3.09 11.01 -0.52
N ILE A 58 2.21 10.11 -0.96
CA ILE A 58 2.58 8.85 -1.59
C ILE A 58 2.76 9.06 -3.10
N THR A 59 3.92 8.65 -3.62
CA THR A 59 4.09 8.52 -5.07
C THR A 59 3.49 7.20 -5.55
N ALA A 60 2.70 7.22 -6.63
CA ALA A 60 2.02 6.02 -7.14
C ALA A 60 2.96 4.81 -7.31
N SER A 61 4.17 5.04 -7.83
CA SER A 61 5.19 4.01 -8.06
C SER A 61 5.73 3.34 -6.79
N SER A 62 5.54 3.97 -5.64
CA SER A 62 5.96 3.46 -4.32
C SER A 62 4.94 2.54 -3.65
N LEU A 63 3.77 2.32 -4.26
CA LEU A 63 2.78 1.35 -3.79
C LEU A 63 2.91 0.04 -4.54
N GLY A 64 3.04 -1.07 -3.80
CA GLY A 64 2.98 -2.42 -4.37
C GLY A 64 1.61 -3.02 -4.15
N ILE A 65 0.96 -3.43 -5.25
CA ILE A 65 -0.38 -4.00 -5.24
C ILE A 65 -0.33 -5.45 -5.74
N TYR A 66 -1.00 -6.33 -5.01
CA TYR A 66 -1.30 -7.70 -5.42
C TYR A 66 -2.80 -7.86 -5.58
N GLU A 67 -3.21 -8.74 -6.48
CA GLU A 67 -4.60 -9.12 -6.70
C GLU A 67 -4.71 -10.64 -6.69
N VAL A 68 -5.55 -11.17 -5.81
CA VAL A 68 -5.77 -12.61 -5.65
C VAL A 68 -7.23 -12.93 -5.94
N ALA A 69 -7.46 -13.88 -6.85
CA ALA A 69 -8.80 -14.32 -7.22
C ALA A 69 -9.39 -15.30 -6.21
N GLU A 70 -10.71 -15.32 -6.15
CA GLU A 70 -11.47 -16.37 -5.47
C GLU A 70 -11.15 -17.75 -6.10
N GLY A 71 -10.87 -18.72 -5.23
CA GLY A 71 -10.59 -20.09 -5.59
C GLY A 71 -11.84 -20.88 -6.01
N THR A 72 -11.72 -22.20 -6.00
CA THR A 72 -12.86 -23.10 -6.26
C THR A 72 -13.82 -23.20 -5.09
N THR A 73 -13.34 -22.93 -3.87
CA THR A 73 -14.16 -22.85 -2.67
C THR A 73 -14.58 -21.40 -2.48
N SER A 74 -15.89 -21.15 -2.39
CA SER A 74 -16.36 -19.78 -2.26
C SER A 74 -15.84 -19.12 -0.97
N GLY A 75 -15.38 -17.88 -1.09
CA GLY A 75 -14.82 -17.08 0.00
C GLY A 75 -13.35 -17.36 0.30
N THR A 76 -12.68 -18.25 -0.44
CA THR A 76 -11.24 -18.48 -0.28
C THR A 76 -10.44 -17.80 -1.38
N PHE A 77 -9.28 -17.25 -1.02
CA PHE A 77 -8.41 -16.49 -1.92
C PHE A 77 -7.00 -17.09 -1.86
N PRO A 78 -6.77 -18.27 -2.48
CA PRO A 78 -5.52 -18.99 -2.34
C PRO A 78 -4.39 -18.28 -3.08
N TRP A 79 -3.26 -18.09 -2.40
CA TRP A 79 -2.02 -17.66 -3.04
C TRP A 79 -1.48 -18.75 -3.97
N THR A 80 -0.97 -18.31 -5.11
CA THR A 80 -0.28 -19.14 -6.09
C THR A 80 1.06 -18.47 -6.46
N PRO A 81 1.98 -19.17 -7.13
CA PRO A 81 3.20 -18.57 -7.67
C PRO A 81 2.95 -17.45 -8.69
N SER A 82 1.72 -17.32 -9.20
CA SER A 82 1.33 -16.32 -10.20
C SER A 82 -0.11 -15.86 -9.91
N PRO A 83 -0.32 -15.01 -8.88
CA PRO A 83 -1.62 -14.39 -8.62
C PRO A 83 -2.02 -13.48 -9.80
N LEU A 84 -3.28 -13.04 -9.84
CA LEU A 84 -3.81 -12.24 -10.97
C LEU A 84 -2.95 -11.00 -11.25
N GLN A 85 -2.53 -10.31 -10.20
CA GLN A 85 -1.54 -9.24 -10.27
C GLN A 85 -0.45 -9.48 -9.24
N THR A 86 0.80 -9.29 -9.66
CA THR A 86 1.98 -9.54 -8.82
C THR A 86 2.77 -8.26 -8.65
N ASN A 87 2.71 -7.69 -7.44
CA ASN A 87 3.49 -6.53 -7.02
C ASN A 87 3.49 -5.37 -8.04
N ILE A 88 2.35 -5.07 -8.65
CA ILE A 88 2.24 -4.01 -9.64
C ILE A 88 2.23 -2.65 -8.95
N ALA A 89 2.77 -1.64 -9.62
CA ALA A 89 2.65 -0.26 -9.18
C ALA A 89 1.52 0.44 -9.95
N PRO A 90 0.68 1.23 -9.28
CA PRO A 90 -0.23 2.15 -9.96
C PRO A 90 0.54 3.12 -10.87
N SER A 91 -0.04 3.46 -12.02
CA SER A 91 0.52 4.45 -12.95
C SER A 91 0.32 5.90 -12.47
N GLY A 92 -0.60 6.12 -11.53
CA GLY A 92 -0.90 7.44 -10.99
C GLY A 92 -1.95 7.40 -9.89
N ILE A 93 -1.99 8.47 -9.10
CA ILE A 93 -3.00 8.74 -8.07
C ILE A 93 -3.69 10.05 -8.46
N SER A 94 -5.01 10.03 -8.62
CA SER A 94 -5.81 11.22 -8.92
C SER A 94 -6.89 11.39 -7.86
N GLY A 95 -6.72 12.39 -7.00
CA GLY A 95 -7.48 12.48 -5.75
C GLY A 95 -7.21 11.23 -4.92
N ASN A 96 -8.23 10.40 -4.72
CA ASN A 96 -8.11 9.13 -4.00
C ASN A 96 -8.11 7.90 -4.92
N GLN A 97 -8.26 8.04 -6.23
CA GLN A 97 -8.32 6.89 -7.14
C GLN A 97 -6.92 6.50 -7.66
N LEU A 98 -6.65 5.20 -7.65
CA LEU A 98 -5.51 4.61 -8.34
C LEU A 98 -5.85 4.42 -9.81
N THR A 99 -4.88 4.71 -10.66
CA THR A 99 -4.93 4.40 -12.08
C THR A 99 -3.88 3.35 -12.41
N PHE A 100 -4.18 2.50 -13.39
CA PHE A 100 -3.29 1.45 -13.88
C PHE A 100 -3.23 1.53 -15.41
N SER A 101 -2.03 1.25 -15.93
CA SER A 101 -1.79 1.13 -17.37
C SER A 101 -0.95 -0.13 -17.61
N PRO A 102 -1.53 -1.21 -18.17
CA PRO A 102 -2.91 -1.34 -18.65
C PRO A 102 -3.95 -1.32 -17.51
N LYS A 103 -5.22 -1.11 -17.85
CA LYS A 103 -6.33 -1.16 -16.88
C LYS A 103 -6.46 -2.57 -16.29
N LEU A 104 -6.87 -2.63 -15.03
CA LEU A 104 -7.23 -3.88 -14.36
C LEU A 104 -8.70 -4.22 -14.60
N TYR A 105 -9.02 -5.50 -14.69
CA TYR A 105 -10.36 -6.00 -14.93
C TYR A 105 -10.65 -7.17 -13.99
N TYR A 106 -11.90 -7.26 -13.53
CA TYR A 106 -12.33 -8.42 -12.76
C TYR A 106 -12.22 -9.69 -13.62
N PRO A 107 -11.83 -10.84 -13.03
CA PRO A 107 -11.81 -12.11 -13.74
C PRO A 107 -13.20 -12.49 -14.24
N MET A 108 -13.25 -13.15 -15.40
CA MET A 108 -14.50 -13.63 -15.99
C MET A 108 -15.22 -14.63 -15.06
N GLY A 109 -16.55 -14.72 -15.20
CA GLY A 109 -17.37 -15.67 -14.44
C GLY A 109 -17.73 -15.20 -13.03
N GLY A 110 -17.66 -13.90 -12.75
CA GLY A 110 -18.15 -13.30 -11.51
C GLY A 110 -17.33 -13.59 -10.27
N LYS A 111 -16.07 -14.02 -10.42
CA LYS A 111 -15.20 -14.33 -9.29
C LYS A 111 -14.81 -13.05 -8.54
N ARG A 112 -14.86 -13.12 -7.21
CA ARG A 112 -14.37 -12.05 -6.35
C ARG A 112 -12.85 -12.00 -6.36
N VAL A 113 -12.30 -10.85 -5.99
CA VAL A 113 -10.85 -10.66 -5.82
C VAL A 113 -10.55 -9.94 -4.51
N VAL A 114 -9.40 -10.21 -3.91
CA VAL A 114 -8.84 -9.41 -2.80
C VAL A 114 -7.62 -8.67 -3.31
N PHE A 115 -7.58 -7.37 -3.03
CA PHE A 115 -6.42 -6.53 -3.27
C PHE A 115 -5.61 -6.40 -1.98
N TYR A 116 -4.29 -6.55 -2.09
CA TYR A 116 -3.34 -6.32 -1.01
C TYR A 116 -2.38 -5.21 -1.44
N GLY A 117 -2.21 -4.21 -0.59
CA GLY A 117 -1.35 -3.05 -0.84
C GLY A 117 -0.28 -2.91 0.23
N TYR A 118 0.93 -2.54 -0.16
CA TYR A 118 1.99 -2.20 0.80
C TYR A 118 2.85 -1.02 0.32
N TYR A 119 3.51 -0.40 1.29
CA TYR A 119 4.47 0.67 1.08
C TYR A 119 5.64 0.54 2.08
N PRO A 120 6.88 0.90 1.70
CA PRO A 120 7.28 1.26 0.34
C PRO A 120 7.46 0.02 -0.54
N ARG A 121 7.09 0.15 -1.82
CA ARG A 121 7.27 -0.91 -2.82
C ARG A 121 8.75 -1.13 -3.11
N THR A 122 9.11 -2.40 -3.29
CA THR A 122 10.40 -2.83 -3.83
C THR A 122 10.17 -3.94 -4.84
N THR A 123 11.06 -4.04 -5.83
CA THR A 123 11.15 -5.17 -6.76
C THR A 123 12.38 -6.03 -6.52
N ALA A 124 13.20 -5.67 -5.52
CA ALA A 124 14.38 -6.45 -5.17
C ALA A 124 13.96 -7.81 -4.59
N SER A 125 14.74 -8.85 -4.90
CA SER A 125 14.60 -10.20 -4.38
C SER A 125 15.63 -10.53 -3.28
N SER A 126 16.51 -9.60 -2.96
CA SER A 126 17.51 -9.71 -1.89
C SER A 126 17.98 -8.31 -1.42
N GLY A 127 18.74 -8.28 -0.32
CA GLY A 127 19.31 -7.05 0.24
C GLY A 127 18.56 -6.54 1.47
N ALA A 128 18.64 -5.22 1.72
CA ALA A 128 18.06 -4.61 2.92
C ALA A 128 16.52 -4.58 2.89
N ASN A 129 15.94 -4.32 1.72
CA ASN A 129 14.50 -4.25 1.49
C ASN A 129 14.13 -5.07 0.24
N TYR A 130 13.46 -6.20 0.41
CA TYR A 130 13.17 -7.13 -0.68
C TYR A 130 11.88 -7.92 -0.46
N ILE A 131 11.36 -8.51 -1.53
CA ILE A 131 10.17 -9.36 -1.51
C ILE A 131 10.58 -10.81 -1.72
N THR A 132 10.09 -11.68 -0.83
CA THR A 132 10.01 -13.13 -1.10
C THR A 132 8.76 -13.38 -1.92
N ALA A 133 8.92 -14.00 -3.08
CA ALA A 133 7.84 -14.27 -4.03
C ALA A 133 6.75 -15.19 -3.42
N PRO A 134 5.49 -15.10 -3.90
CA PRO A 134 4.43 -15.99 -3.47
C PRO A 134 4.67 -17.44 -3.94
N GLY A 135 4.01 -18.38 -3.28
CA GLY A 135 4.00 -19.80 -3.62
C GLY A 135 2.61 -20.40 -3.47
N ASN A 136 2.49 -21.72 -3.66
CA ASN A 136 1.22 -22.43 -3.47
C ASN A 136 0.80 -22.38 -1.99
N GLY A 137 -0.25 -21.62 -1.69
CA GLY A 137 -0.73 -21.39 -0.33
C GLY A 137 0.18 -20.52 0.53
N ILE A 138 1.16 -19.84 -0.08
CA ILE A 138 2.13 -19.00 0.63
C ILE A 138 2.08 -17.59 0.05
N ALA A 139 1.64 -16.64 0.87
CA ALA A 139 1.65 -15.23 0.54
C ALA A 139 3.09 -14.69 0.38
N PRO A 140 3.29 -13.62 -0.41
CA PRO A 140 4.56 -12.94 -0.47
C PRO A 140 4.91 -12.33 0.89
N THR A 141 6.21 -12.16 1.13
CA THR A 141 6.72 -11.55 2.36
C THR A 141 7.59 -10.36 2.00
N TYR A 142 7.29 -9.19 2.56
CA TYR A 142 8.13 -8.01 2.45
C TYR A 142 9.12 -7.96 3.60
N ASN A 143 10.40 -8.11 3.29
CA ASN A 143 11.49 -8.01 4.24
C ASN A 143 12.08 -6.61 4.17
N PHE A 144 12.34 -6.02 5.33
CA PHE A 144 12.81 -4.64 5.43
C PHE A 144 13.85 -4.46 6.52
N THR A 145 14.64 -3.40 6.36
CA THR A 145 15.59 -2.90 7.34
C THR A 145 15.22 -1.46 7.71
N LEU A 146 15.15 -1.17 9.01
CA LEU A 146 14.83 0.13 9.57
C LEU A 146 16.12 0.88 9.90
N SER A 147 16.25 2.09 9.35
CA SER A 147 17.18 3.14 9.77
C SER A 147 16.49 4.17 10.68
N GLY A 148 15.15 4.13 10.75
CA GLY A 148 14.33 5.08 11.48
C GLY A 148 13.57 6.06 10.58
N GLN A 149 13.77 5.96 9.26
CA GLN A 149 13.15 6.83 8.25
C GLN A 149 12.24 6.07 7.28
N GLU A 150 12.02 4.79 7.55
CA GLU A 150 11.09 3.96 6.79
C GLU A 150 9.72 4.05 7.45
N ASP A 151 8.68 4.14 6.63
CA ASP A 151 7.31 4.09 7.09
C ASP A 151 6.63 2.90 6.44
N ILE A 152 6.45 1.83 7.19
CA ILE A 152 5.88 0.59 6.65
C ILE A 152 4.36 0.68 6.77
N MET A 153 3.66 0.59 5.62
CA MET A 153 2.20 0.61 5.59
C MET A 153 1.65 -0.60 4.84
N TYR A 154 0.42 -0.94 5.19
CA TYR A 154 -0.31 -2.06 4.59
C TYR A 154 -1.81 -1.78 4.51
N ALA A 155 -2.42 -2.28 3.44
CA ALA A 155 -3.85 -2.30 3.22
C ALA A 155 -4.28 -3.65 2.65
N ALA A 156 -5.51 -4.05 2.94
CA ALA A 156 -6.21 -5.08 2.19
C ALA A 156 -7.62 -4.57 1.88
N SER A 157 -8.18 -4.96 0.74
CA SER A 157 -9.59 -4.75 0.47
C SER A 157 -10.44 -5.66 1.38
N THR A 158 -11.76 -5.56 1.26
CA THR A 158 -12.70 -6.34 2.09
C THR A 158 -12.33 -7.83 2.19
N PRO A 159 -12.37 -8.45 3.39
CA PRO A 159 -11.94 -9.83 3.60
C PRO A 159 -12.69 -10.88 2.77
N ASN A 160 -13.93 -10.58 2.37
CA ASN A 160 -14.75 -11.46 1.52
C ASN A 160 -14.49 -11.26 0.02
N GLY A 161 -13.44 -10.52 -0.34
CA GLY A 161 -13.21 -10.03 -1.68
C GLY A 161 -14.15 -8.89 -2.06
N SER A 162 -13.79 -8.22 -3.17
CA SER A 162 -14.61 -7.24 -3.86
C SER A 162 -15.07 -7.86 -5.17
N TYR A 163 -16.39 -7.82 -5.40
CA TYR A 163 -16.98 -7.97 -6.72
C TYR A 163 -18.23 -7.11 -6.73
N THR A 164 -18.09 -5.92 -7.30
CA THR A 164 -19.21 -5.03 -7.52
C THR A 164 -18.98 -4.41 -8.87
N PRO A 165 -19.69 -4.88 -9.91
CA PRO A 165 -19.57 -4.27 -11.22
C PRO A 165 -19.81 -2.75 -11.14
N GLY A 166 -18.83 -1.95 -11.56
CA GLY A 166 -18.86 -0.48 -11.44
C GLY A 166 -18.59 0.08 -10.04
N GLY A 167 -18.47 -0.76 -9.01
CA GLY A 167 -18.12 -0.38 -7.64
C GLY A 167 -16.62 -0.11 -7.47
N THR A 168 -16.28 0.67 -6.44
CA THR A 168 -14.89 1.02 -6.09
C THR A 168 -14.43 0.20 -4.89
N ALA A 169 -13.36 -0.57 -5.04
CA ALA A 169 -12.68 -1.23 -3.94
C ALA A 169 -11.77 -0.21 -3.22
N ILE A 170 -11.75 -0.21 -1.89
CA ILE A 170 -10.97 0.74 -1.09
C ILE A 170 -9.82 0.01 -0.40
N LEU A 171 -8.60 0.51 -0.56
CA LEU A 171 -7.43 0.14 0.22
C LEU A 171 -7.16 1.21 1.27
N THR A 172 -7.47 0.90 2.53
CA THR A 172 -7.13 1.77 3.65
C THR A 172 -5.76 1.38 4.19
N PHE A 173 -4.75 2.20 3.92
CA PHE A 173 -3.40 1.99 4.41
C PHE A 173 -3.29 2.35 5.88
N ASN A 174 -2.64 1.47 6.64
CA ASN A 174 -2.36 1.63 8.05
C ASN A 174 -0.86 1.56 8.26
N HIS A 175 -0.32 2.52 9.01
CA HIS A 175 1.04 2.48 9.49
C HIS A 175 1.25 1.29 10.43
N LYS A 176 2.33 0.55 10.22
CA LYS A 176 2.70 -0.63 11.00
C LYS A 176 3.80 -0.36 12.01
N LEU A 177 4.47 0.77 11.89
CA LEU A 177 5.44 1.27 12.85
C LEU A 177 4.79 2.27 13.81
N THR A 178 5.51 2.58 14.88
CA THR A 178 5.17 3.68 15.78
C THR A 178 6.12 4.84 15.55
N GLN A 179 5.67 6.05 15.82
CA GLN A 179 6.46 7.24 15.63
C GLN A 179 6.87 7.83 16.97
N ILE A 180 8.16 8.17 17.10
CA ILE A 180 8.69 8.88 18.24
C ILE A 180 9.15 10.29 17.83
N GLN A 181 8.65 11.29 18.56
CA GLN A 181 9.07 12.68 18.45
C GLN A 181 9.71 13.12 19.76
N LEU A 182 10.72 13.98 19.69
CA LEU A 182 11.27 14.64 20.87
C LEU A 182 10.84 16.10 20.91
N ASN A 183 10.30 16.51 22.04
CA ASN A 183 10.19 17.90 22.40
C ASN A 183 11.46 18.31 23.16
N THR A 184 12.27 19.18 22.55
CA THR A 184 13.57 19.61 23.07
C THR A 184 13.56 21.03 23.65
N SER A 185 12.38 21.64 23.83
CA SER A 185 12.24 23.06 24.17
C SER A 185 12.94 23.48 25.46
N LEU A 186 13.14 22.57 26.42
CA LEU A 186 13.80 22.87 27.72
C LEU A 186 15.32 22.67 27.72
N LEU A 187 15.86 21.75 26.92
CA LEU A 187 17.28 21.39 26.91
C LEU A 187 17.98 21.76 25.59
N GLY A 188 17.30 22.46 24.68
CA GLY A 188 17.61 22.51 23.24
C GLY A 188 19.03 22.92 22.83
N SER A 189 19.71 23.80 23.59
CA SER A 189 21.11 24.16 23.34
C SER A 189 22.12 23.28 24.06
N LEU A 190 21.69 22.58 25.12
CA LEU A 190 22.54 21.71 25.93
C LEU A 190 22.56 20.27 25.41
N LEU A 191 21.54 19.82 24.68
CA LEU A 191 21.54 18.49 24.05
C LEU A 191 22.54 18.45 22.88
N THR A 192 23.54 17.57 22.99
CA THR A 192 24.56 17.35 21.95
C THR A 192 24.24 16.14 21.07
N SER A 193 23.58 15.12 21.62
CA SER A 193 23.13 13.93 20.88
C SER A 193 21.97 13.28 21.60
N VAL A 194 21.00 12.74 20.86
CA VAL A 194 19.97 11.86 21.41
C VAL A 194 19.89 10.60 20.56
N LYS A 195 19.71 9.43 21.18
CA LYS A 195 19.57 8.14 20.51
C LYS A 195 18.47 7.30 21.13
N ILE A 196 17.82 6.46 20.34
CA ILE A 196 17.12 5.29 20.86
C ILE A 196 18.05 4.10 20.72
N LEU A 197 18.33 3.43 21.83
CA LEU A 197 19.27 2.31 21.87
C LEU A 197 18.59 0.98 21.59
N GLY A 198 19.32 0.07 20.94
CA GLY A 198 18.93 -1.33 20.80
C GLY A 198 17.60 -1.55 20.07
N VAL A 199 17.26 -0.70 19.11
CA VAL A 199 16.03 -0.79 18.31
C VAL A 199 16.15 -1.98 17.35
N ARG A 200 15.18 -2.90 17.37
CA ARG A 200 15.11 -3.97 16.36
C ARG A 200 14.99 -3.35 14.98
N ASN A 201 15.95 -3.64 14.12
CA ASN A 201 16.14 -2.90 12.88
C ASN A 201 15.84 -3.73 11.63
N THR A 202 15.41 -4.98 11.79
CA THR A 202 15.00 -5.83 10.67
C THR A 202 13.63 -6.41 10.96
N GLY A 203 12.81 -6.56 9.93
CA GLY A 203 11.53 -7.21 10.06
C GLY A 203 11.02 -7.77 8.73
N SER A 204 9.94 -8.51 8.83
CA SER A 204 9.23 -9.06 7.69
C SER A 204 7.74 -8.86 7.87
N MET A 205 7.03 -8.51 6.80
CA MET A 205 5.58 -8.36 6.77
C MET A 205 4.99 -9.41 5.84
N ASN A 206 4.06 -10.23 6.33
CA ASN A 206 3.29 -11.15 5.50
C ASN A 206 2.21 -10.36 4.72
N MET A 207 2.18 -10.48 3.39
CA MET A 207 1.30 -9.66 2.54
C MET A 207 -0.18 -10.07 2.56
N GLU A 208 -0.53 -11.22 3.15
CA GLU A 208 -1.93 -11.63 3.30
C GLU A 208 -2.56 -11.06 4.57
N THR A 209 -1.76 -10.94 5.62
CA THR A 209 -2.23 -10.56 6.97
C THR A 209 -1.81 -9.15 7.37
N GLY A 210 -0.74 -8.63 6.77
CA GLY A 210 -0.10 -7.39 7.19
C GLY A 210 0.52 -7.45 8.58
N ILE A 211 0.77 -8.65 9.11
CA ILE A 211 1.45 -8.87 10.40
C ILE A 211 2.94 -8.71 10.19
N ILE A 212 3.60 -7.97 11.10
CA ILE A 212 5.04 -7.81 11.12
C ILE A 212 5.67 -8.76 12.15
N THR A 213 6.73 -9.45 11.74
CA THR A 213 7.64 -10.19 12.60
C THR A 213 9.01 -9.53 12.58
N TYR A 214 9.47 -9.02 13.73
CA TYR A 214 10.78 -8.40 13.86
C TYR A 214 11.88 -9.45 14.10
N GLY A 215 13.04 -9.23 13.50
CA GLY A 215 14.24 -10.03 13.72
C GLY A 215 14.93 -9.73 15.06
N SER A 216 16.06 -10.39 15.29
CA SER A 216 16.87 -10.21 16.52
C SER A 216 17.93 -9.12 16.43
N SER A 217 18.28 -8.68 15.22
CA SER A 217 19.26 -7.60 14.99
C SER A 217 18.76 -6.28 15.55
N THR A 218 19.66 -5.55 16.20
CA THR A 218 19.38 -4.24 16.78
C THR A 218 20.42 -3.20 16.38
N ILE A 219 20.00 -1.94 16.30
CA ILE A 219 20.87 -0.77 16.13
C ILE A 219 20.49 0.34 17.11
N ASP A 220 21.41 1.27 17.30
CA ASP A 220 21.10 2.55 17.92
C ASP A 220 20.69 3.55 16.84
N ILE A 221 19.51 4.14 16.96
CA ILE A 221 19.04 5.15 16.01
C ILE A 221 19.27 6.53 16.61
N THR A 222 20.03 7.36 15.90
CA THR A 222 20.37 8.71 16.35
C THR A 222 19.35 9.72 15.86
N PHE A 223 18.85 10.58 16.76
CA PHE A 223 18.10 11.77 16.38
C PHE A 223 19.10 12.82 15.89
N THR A 224 19.07 13.17 14.62
CA THR A 224 19.76 14.39 14.18
C THR A 224 18.91 15.60 14.58
N LYS A 225 19.53 16.71 14.99
CA LYS A 225 18.81 17.92 15.43
C LYS A 225 17.86 18.49 14.35
N ALA A 226 18.14 18.21 13.07
CA ALA A 226 17.25 18.49 11.95
C ALA A 226 16.05 17.53 11.85
N SER A 227 16.16 16.32 12.41
CA SER A 227 15.15 15.26 12.41
C SER A 227 14.15 15.35 13.57
N LEU A 228 13.93 16.54 14.11
CA LEU A 228 12.99 16.79 15.21
C LEU A 228 11.97 17.88 14.85
N THR A 229 11.57 17.88 13.58
CA THR A 229 10.44 18.65 13.07
C THR A 229 9.37 17.67 12.58
N ALA A 230 8.14 18.14 12.39
CA ALA A 230 7.05 17.31 11.87
C ALA A 230 7.38 16.64 10.51
N THR A 231 8.45 17.06 9.84
CA THR A 231 8.86 16.62 8.50
C THR A 231 9.97 15.56 8.47
N ASN A 232 10.60 15.20 9.60
CA ASN A 232 11.57 14.09 9.67
C ASN A 232 11.32 13.23 10.93
N PRO A 233 10.24 12.45 10.96
CA PRO A 233 9.87 11.68 12.14
C PRO A 233 10.70 10.40 12.30
N LEU A 234 10.98 10.01 13.55
CA LEU A 234 11.65 8.74 13.83
C LEU A 234 10.62 7.61 13.92
N MET A 235 10.71 6.65 13.01
CA MET A 235 9.86 5.46 12.96
C MET A 235 10.56 4.26 13.60
N VAL A 236 9.92 3.61 14.56
CA VAL A 236 10.47 2.43 15.27
C VAL A 236 9.42 1.31 15.36
N PRO A 237 9.82 0.08 15.73
CA PRO A 237 8.88 -1.01 15.92
C PRO A 237 7.67 -0.66 16.81
N ALA A 238 6.49 -1.03 16.36
CA ALA A 238 5.30 -1.04 17.21
C ALA A 238 5.25 -2.30 18.08
N ASP A 239 4.29 -2.35 18.99
CA ASP A 239 4.05 -3.44 19.96
C ASP A 239 5.25 -3.73 20.87
N VAL A 240 6.05 -2.70 21.13
CA VAL A 240 7.18 -2.74 22.07
C VAL A 240 6.75 -2.09 23.38
N PRO A 241 7.04 -2.67 24.56
CA PRO A 241 6.62 -2.11 25.85
C PRO A 241 7.43 -0.89 26.28
N SER A 242 8.67 -0.79 25.82
CA SER A 242 9.58 0.29 26.22
C SER A 242 10.76 0.44 25.28
N TYR A 243 11.28 1.66 25.19
CA TYR A 243 12.56 1.96 24.54
C TYR A 243 13.53 2.59 25.54
N ILE A 244 14.83 2.50 25.25
CA ILE A 244 15.86 3.21 26.01
C ILE A 244 16.30 4.41 25.18
N LEU A 245 16.08 5.60 25.72
CA LEU A 245 16.54 6.86 25.15
C LEU A 245 17.85 7.26 25.83
N GLU A 246 18.91 7.51 25.06
CA GLU A 246 20.17 8.05 25.56
C GLU A 246 20.32 9.50 25.11
N ALA A 247 20.54 10.42 26.06
CA ALA A 247 20.75 11.83 25.80
C ALA A 247 22.12 12.28 26.33
N SER A 248 22.93 12.85 25.44
CA SER A 248 24.19 13.51 25.77
C SER A 248 23.95 14.99 25.98
N ILE A 249 24.49 15.52 27.08
CA ILE A 249 24.30 16.91 27.52
C ILE A 249 25.67 17.58 27.59
N LEU A 250 25.77 18.80 27.04
CA LEU A 250 26.97 19.61 27.08
C LEU A 250 27.43 19.83 28.53
N GLY A 251 28.68 19.52 28.82
CA GLY A 251 29.27 19.64 30.15
C GLY A 251 29.00 18.45 31.09
N ALA A 252 28.19 17.47 30.69
CA ALA A 252 28.06 16.21 31.42
C ALA A 252 29.17 15.23 31.00
N LEU A 253 29.78 14.56 31.97
CA LEU A 253 30.84 13.55 31.73
C LEU A 253 30.31 12.26 31.09
N LEU A 254 29.03 11.93 31.31
CA LEU A 254 28.39 10.73 30.79
C LEU A 254 26.99 11.04 30.24
N PRO A 255 26.53 10.30 29.21
CA PRO A 255 25.17 10.42 28.72
C PRO A 255 24.16 9.89 29.75
N ARG A 256 22.97 10.47 29.74
CA ARG A 256 21.83 10.03 30.57
C ARG A 256 20.98 9.04 29.79
N LYS A 257 20.55 7.96 30.45
CA LYS A 257 19.65 6.97 29.87
C LYS A 257 18.28 7.05 30.53
N TYR A 258 17.24 7.02 29.72
CA TYR A 258 15.85 7.12 30.13
C TYR A 258 15.07 5.94 29.55
N LEU A 259 14.33 5.25 30.40
CA LEU A 259 13.38 4.24 29.95
C LEU A 259 12.06 4.92 29.61
N ILE A 260 11.69 4.92 28.34
CA ILE A 260 10.43 5.51 27.87
C ILE A 260 9.37 4.42 27.73
N LYS A 261 8.19 4.68 28.29
CA LYS A 261 7.03 3.77 28.28
C LYS A 261 5.77 4.56 27.96
N PRO A 262 4.88 4.01 27.12
CA PRO A 262 3.58 4.62 26.88
C PRO A 262 2.61 4.21 27.99
N THR A 263 1.62 5.06 28.26
CA THR A 263 0.56 4.75 29.24
C THR A 263 -0.35 3.59 28.79
N SER A 264 -0.39 3.31 27.49
CA SER A 264 -1.11 2.18 26.88
C SER A 264 -0.47 0.81 27.15
N GLY A 265 0.69 0.75 27.81
CA GLY A 265 1.48 -0.47 27.98
C GLY A 265 2.49 -0.66 26.86
N ASN A 266 2.03 -0.83 25.62
CA ASN A 266 2.87 -0.95 24.43
C ASN A 266 2.77 0.28 23.51
N PHE A 267 3.84 0.55 22.76
CA PHE A 267 3.84 1.56 21.70
C PHE A 267 2.98 1.04 20.54
N LEU A 268 1.91 1.76 20.21
CA LEU A 268 0.94 1.31 19.22
C LEU A 268 1.36 1.68 17.80
N ALA A 269 1.00 0.81 16.84
CA ALA A 269 1.19 1.06 15.42
C ALA A 269 0.35 2.27 14.98
N GLY A 270 0.90 3.07 14.06
CA GLY A 270 0.27 4.30 13.58
C GLY A 270 -0.02 5.34 14.66
N THR A 271 0.72 5.30 15.77
CA THR A 271 0.58 6.28 16.84
C THR A 271 1.85 7.11 16.97
N VAL A 272 1.68 8.41 17.23
CA VAL A 272 2.78 9.34 17.49
C VAL A 272 2.93 9.56 18.99
N TYR A 273 4.12 9.31 19.51
CA TYR A 273 4.50 9.56 20.89
C TYR A 273 5.49 10.72 20.95
N THR A 274 5.11 11.79 21.64
CA THR A 274 6.00 12.93 21.90
C THR A 274 6.64 12.76 23.27
N ILE A 275 7.96 12.76 23.33
CA ILE A 275 8.74 12.66 24.55
C ILE A 275 9.30 14.03 24.88
N SER A 276 8.97 14.55 26.06
CA SER A 276 9.59 15.76 26.60
C SER A 276 10.73 15.36 27.53
N ILE A 277 11.93 15.88 27.27
CA ILE A 277 13.08 15.74 28.17
C ILE A 277 13.20 17.06 28.95
N ASN A 278 12.96 16.97 30.26
CA ASN A 278 13.06 18.08 31.19
C ASN A 278 14.37 18.01 32.00
#